data_AF-A0A6G2X8M1-F1
#
_entry.id   AF-A0A6G2X8M1-F1
#
_cell.length_a   1.000
_cell.length_b   1.000
_cell.length_c   1.000
_cell.angle_alpha   90.00
_cell.angle_beta   90.00
_cell.angle_gamma   90.00
#
_symmetry.space_group_name_H-M   'P 1'
#
loop_
_entity.id
_entity.type
_entity.pdbx_description
1 polymer ?
#
loop_
_entity_poly.entity_id
_entity_poly.type
_entity_poly.pdbx_seq_one_letter_code
_entity_poly.pdbx_strand_id
1 'polypeptide(L)'
;MASPHRDGELRRTFPALPARPTAEAEGAGFAETWWGEAWLTALEEGALDAARLARGRGYAERGHVDAITVTPGLVLAYVQGSRPRPYRVQVRVRTLGDAEWARFLDAAADRPGHIAALLDKEMPQTLADCGVPLLPGPGDLEPHCSCPDRGHPCKHAAALCYQTARLLDADPFVLLLLRGRGERELLDALSRLSAARAARAAGDRRPDDLPGVRATEALAPRMLPPLPAPLPPPPHPEQPPAYPAAPGGPDPFALDQLATDAAARAHALLTTGRDPVGGLTLWQDAVRLAAARPGSGLTAATRALYASLAAATGRTPNELARAVAAWRQGGLAGLAVLEEPWDPPAGRFDRARPLLLAADLPAFRPHRNRLTHPGGRLQLRLGRDGLWYAYESEPGREDWWPRGTPDLDPVGALTALATPAGL
;
A
#
# COMPACT_ATOMS: atom_id res chain seq x y z
N MET A 1 -4.42 -33.52 12.75
CA MET A 1 -4.36 -32.64 13.94
C MET A 1 -2.93 -32.16 14.10
N ALA A 2 -2.58 -31.03 13.47
CA ALA A 2 -1.29 -30.38 13.65
C ALA A 2 -1.33 -29.64 15.00
N SER A 3 -0.38 -29.91 15.89
CA SER A 3 -0.20 -29.10 17.11
C SER A 3 0.48 -27.79 16.72
N PRO A 4 -0.14 -26.62 16.92
CA PRO A 4 0.51 -25.34 16.70
C PRO A 4 1.36 -24.98 17.93
N HIS A 5 2.52 -24.38 17.66
CA HIS A 5 3.47 -23.76 18.61
C HIS A 5 4.29 -24.70 19.53
N ARG A 6 5.38 -25.26 18.98
CA ARG A 6 6.60 -25.61 19.75
C ARG A 6 7.79 -24.72 19.42
N ASP A 7 7.54 -23.60 18.77
CA ASP A 7 8.57 -22.59 18.55
C ASP A 7 8.61 -21.67 19.77
N GLY A 8 9.83 -21.46 20.27
CA GLY A 8 10.14 -20.60 21.40
C GLY A 8 11.29 -19.69 21.02
N GLU A 9 11.70 -18.81 21.92
CA GLU A 9 12.79 -17.84 21.65
C GLU A 9 14.08 -18.49 21.13
N LEU A 10 14.39 -19.69 21.61
CA LEU A 10 15.59 -20.45 21.24
C LEU A 10 15.29 -21.67 20.36
N ARG A 11 14.12 -21.73 19.71
CA ARG A 11 13.74 -22.83 18.83
C ARG A 11 12.83 -22.37 17.71
N ARG A 12 13.25 -22.58 16.46
CA ARG A 12 12.44 -22.34 15.26
C ARG A 12 12.33 -23.60 14.42
N THR A 13 11.13 -23.93 13.96
CA THR A 13 10.89 -25.10 13.11
C THR A 13 10.36 -24.65 11.75
N PHE A 14 11.12 -24.92 10.71
CA PHE A 14 10.80 -24.60 9.33
C PHE A 14 10.14 -25.82 8.68
N PRO A 15 9.05 -25.64 7.90
CA PRO A 15 8.49 -26.74 7.12
C PRO A 15 9.52 -27.24 6.08
N ALA A 16 9.29 -28.45 5.57
CA ALA A 16 10.11 -28.98 4.48
C ALA A 16 10.12 -28.00 3.30
N LEU A 17 11.32 -27.63 2.84
CA LEU A 17 11.47 -26.71 1.72
C LEU A 17 11.09 -27.41 0.41
N PRO A 18 10.39 -26.73 -0.51
CA PRO A 18 10.00 -27.31 -1.78
C PRO A 18 11.24 -27.69 -2.61
N ALA A 19 11.05 -28.69 -3.48
CA ALA A 19 12.04 -29.07 -4.48
C ALA A 19 12.33 -27.90 -5.43
N ARG A 20 13.59 -27.72 -5.84
CA ARG A 20 13.99 -26.66 -6.76
C ARG A 20 13.65 -27.09 -8.20
N PRO A 21 12.90 -26.29 -8.98
CA PRO A 21 12.65 -26.57 -10.39
C PRO A 21 13.96 -26.68 -11.16
N THR A 22 14.05 -27.64 -12.10
CA THR A 22 15.27 -27.88 -12.89
C THR A 22 15.71 -26.65 -13.70
N ALA A 23 14.78 -25.82 -14.15
CA ALA A 23 15.05 -24.60 -14.91
C ALA A 23 15.71 -23.48 -14.07
N GLU A 24 15.47 -23.43 -12.76
CA GLU A 24 16.13 -22.49 -11.83
C GLU A 24 17.46 -23.06 -11.31
N ALA A 25 17.68 -24.37 -11.48
CA ALA A 25 18.87 -25.04 -11.00
C ALA A 25 20.08 -24.95 -11.94
N GLU A 26 19.83 -24.72 -13.22
CA GLU A 26 20.85 -24.55 -14.27
C GLU A 26 21.35 -23.09 -14.28
N GLY A 27 22.38 -22.81 -13.49
CA GLY A 27 23.15 -21.55 -13.56
C GLY A 27 23.11 -20.66 -12.31
N ALA A 28 22.15 -20.85 -11.40
CA ALA A 28 22.11 -20.15 -10.12
C ALA A 28 22.89 -20.92 -9.03
N GLY A 29 23.65 -20.19 -8.21
CA GLY A 29 24.25 -20.69 -6.96
C GLY A 29 23.22 -21.38 -6.06
N PHE A 30 23.67 -22.20 -5.11
CA PHE A 30 22.71 -22.81 -4.18
C PHE A 30 22.28 -21.83 -3.09
N ALA A 31 23.15 -20.88 -2.73
CA ALA A 31 22.79 -19.74 -1.90
C ALA A 31 22.68 -18.46 -2.75
N GLU A 32 21.83 -17.55 -2.30
CA GLU A 32 21.58 -16.27 -2.98
C GLU A 32 22.32 -15.11 -2.30
N THR A 33 22.59 -15.25 -1.01
CA THR A 33 23.21 -14.22 -0.18
C THR A 33 24.66 -14.54 0.11
N TRP A 34 25.47 -13.50 0.34
CA TRP A 34 26.90 -13.70 0.62
C TRP A 34 27.14 -14.48 1.92
N TRP A 35 26.22 -14.42 2.90
CA TRP A 35 26.32 -15.19 4.15
C TRP A 35 25.82 -16.64 4.00
N GLY A 36 24.84 -16.89 3.13
CA GLY A 36 24.47 -18.23 2.71
C GLY A 36 25.61 -18.92 1.95
N GLU A 37 26.27 -18.19 1.05
CA GLU A 37 27.46 -18.66 0.33
C GLU A 37 28.65 -18.91 1.27
N ALA A 38 28.88 -18.07 2.28
CA ALA A 38 29.90 -18.34 3.30
C ALA A 38 29.63 -19.63 4.10
N TRP A 39 28.36 -19.92 4.42
CA TRP A 39 27.97 -21.19 5.05
C TRP A 39 28.25 -22.39 4.14
N LEU A 40 27.95 -22.28 2.83
CA LEU A 40 28.26 -23.33 1.86
C LEU A 40 29.76 -23.51 1.66
N THR A 41 30.52 -22.42 1.63
CA THR A 41 31.99 -22.45 1.54
C THR A 41 32.57 -23.25 2.71
N ALA A 42 32.09 -23.00 3.94
CA ALA A 42 32.50 -23.76 5.13
C ALA A 42 32.20 -25.25 5.04
N LEU A 43 31.06 -25.62 4.43
CA LEU A 43 30.70 -27.02 4.15
C LEU A 43 31.63 -27.64 3.11
N GLU A 44 31.83 -26.95 1.99
CA GLU A 44 32.49 -27.48 0.81
C GLU A 44 34.00 -27.61 1.01
N GLU A 45 34.63 -26.61 1.60
CA GLU A 45 36.06 -26.65 1.98
C GLU A 45 36.33 -27.61 3.15
N GLY A 46 35.33 -27.84 4.02
CA GLY A 46 35.41 -28.82 5.10
C GLY A 46 35.18 -30.27 4.66
N ALA A 47 34.73 -30.51 3.44
CA ALA A 47 34.38 -31.83 2.94
C ALA A 47 35.56 -32.51 2.21
N LEU A 48 35.71 -33.82 2.43
CA LEU A 48 36.81 -34.59 1.84
C LEU A 48 36.47 -35.19 0.45
N ASP A 49 35.20 -35.16 0.03
CA ASP A 49 34.72 -35.87 -1.17
C ASP A 49 33.65 -35.05 -1.90
N ALA A 50 34.06 -34.43 -3.01
CA ALA A 50 33.18 -33.63 -3.86
C ALA A 50 32.02 -34.43 -4.46
N ALA A 51 32.19 -35.74 -4.72
CA ALA A 51 31.10 -36.57 -5.24
C ALA A 51 30.02 -36.80 -4.18
N ARG A 52 30.35 -36.80 -2.88
CA ARG A 52 29.37 -36.82 -1.79
C ARG A 52 28.59 -35.51 -1.71
N LEU A 53 29.27 -34.38 -1.84
CA LEU A 53 28.63 -33.06 -1.87
C LEU A 53 27.63 -32.96 -3.03
N ALA A 54 28.03 -33.34 -4.24
CA ALA A 54 27.15 -33.33 -5.40
C ALA A 54 25.89 -34.19 -5.19
N ARG A 55 26.03 -35.38 -4.57
CA ARG A 55 24.86 -36.21 -4.20
C ARG A 55 24.00 -35.54 -3.13
N GLY A 56 24.60 -34.91 -2.13
CA GLY A 56 23.90 -34.17 -1.09
C GLY A 56 23.10 -32.99 -1.63
N ARG A 57 23.73 -32.20 -2.52
CA ARG A 57 23.08 -31.12 -3.26
C ARG A 57 21.84 -31.62 -4.01
N GLY A 58 21.98 -32.71 -4.76
CA GLY A 58 20.84 -33.32 -5.46
C GLY A 58 19.73 -33.84 -4.53
N TYR A 59 20.03 -34.21 -3.29
CA TYR A 59 19.02 -34.58 -2.29
C TYR A 59 18.28 -33.35 -1.75
N ALA A 60 19.00 -32.25 -1.52
CA ALA A 60 18.41 -30.98 -1.14
C ALA A 60 17.49 -30.45 -2.25
N GLU A 61 17.94 -30.45 -3.51
CA GLU A 61 17.17 -29.98 -4.66
C GLU A 61 15.87 -30.76 -4.87
N ARG A 62 15.85 -32.07 -4.58
CA ARG A 62 14.66 -32.91 -4.70
C ARG A 62 13.73 -32.88 -3.50
N GLY A 63 13.98 -32.02 -2.50
CA GLY A 63 13.11 -31.89 -1.33
C GLY A 63 13.12 -33.13 -0.41
N HIS A 64 14.26 -33.84 -0.32
CA HIS A 64 14.38 -35.02 0.55
C HIS A 64 14.65 -34.68 2.03
N VAL A 65 14.71 -33.40 2.38
CA VAL A 65 14.89 -32.92 3.75
C VAL A 65 13.52 -32.50 4.27
N ASP A 66 13.07 -33.14 5.33
CA ASP A 66 11.81 -32.82 6.02
C ASP A 66 11.95 -31.51 6.83
N ALA A 67 10.99 -31.18 7.68
CA ALA A 67 11.02 -30.01 8.54
C ALA A 67 12.36 -29.87 9.30
N ILE A 68 12.92 -28.66 9.26
CA ILE A 68 14.21 -28.32 9.84
C ILE A 68 13.97 -27.58 11.16
N THR A 69 14.49 -28.11 12.25
CA THR A 69 14.50 -27.44 13.55
C THR A 69 15.86 -26.80 13.80
N VAL A 70 15.87 -25.52 14.15
CA VAL A 70 17.05 -24.75 14.51
C VAL A 70 16.97 -24.35 15.97
N THR A 71 18.03 -24.62 16.72
CA THR A 71 18.26 -24.20 18.11
C THR A 71 19.71 -23.72 18.26
N PRO A 72 20.08 -23.02 19.34
CA PRO A 72 21.47 -22.68 19.64
C PRO A 72 22.44 -23.85 19.40
N GLY A 73 23.37 -23.63 18.47
CA GLY A 73 24.43 -24.57 18.10
C GLY A 73 24.00 -25.83 17.36
N LEU A 74 22.74 -25.94 16.92
CA LEU A 74 22.23 -27.17 16.31
C LEU A 74 21.16 -26.93 15.25
N VAL A 75 21.40 -27.49 14.06
CA VAL A 75 20.37 -27.74 13.04
C VAL A 75 20.00 -29.22 13.09
N LEU A 76 18.71 -29.55 13.12
CA LEU A 76 18.19 -30.92 13.16
C LEU A 76 17.13 -31.11 12.08
N ALA A 77 17.23 -32.18 11.30
CA ALA A 77 16.17 -32.59 10.37
C ALA A 77 16.14 -34.11 10.19
N TYR A 78 15.05 -34.58 9.60
CA TYR A 78 14.95 -35.94 9.07
C TYR A 78 15.15 -35.90 7.56
N VAL A 79 16.03 -36.75 7.04
CA VAL A 79 16.35 -36.78 5.61
C VAL A 79 15.99 -38.12 5.03
N GLN A 80 15.13 -38.12 4.01
CA GLN A 80 14.70 -39.32 3.33
C GLN A 80 15.90 -39.94 2.58
N GLY A 81 16.09 -41.24 2.77
CA GLY A 81 17.18 -42.00 2.17
C GLY A 81 16.67 -43.23 1.45
N SER A 82 17.51 -44.26 1.34
CA SER A 82 17.13 -45.55 0.74
C SER A 82 16.30 -46.44 1.66
N ARG A 83 16.27 -46.16 2.98
CA ARG A 83 15.46 -46.91 3.95
C ARG A 83 14.06 -46.31 4.09
N PRO A 84 13.05 -47.11 4.45
CA PRO A 84 11.68 -46.61 4.70
C PRO A 84 11.61 -45.57 5.82
N ARG A 85 12.47 -45.67 6.84
CA ARG A 85 12.59 -44.67 7.90
C ARG A 85 13.63 -43.60 7.53
N PRO A 86 13.28 -42.31 7.51
CA PRO A 86 14.23 -41.23 7.31
C PRO A 86 15.41 -41.26 8.30
N TYR A 87 16.57 -40.78 7.87
CA TYR A 87 17.75 -40.66 8.74
C TYR A 87 17.65 -39.39 9.58
N ARG A 88 18.01 -39.48 10.86
CA ARG A 88 18.12 -38.31 11.74
C ARG A 88 19.46 -37.65 11.47
N VAL A 89 19.44 -36.39 11.06
CA VAL A 89 20.61 -35.61 10.68
C VAL A 89 20.71 -34.38 11.57
N GLN A 90 21.90 -34.12 12.09
CA GLN A 90 22.24 -32.98 12.91
C GLN A 90 23.50 -32.31 12.37
N VAL A 91 23.54 -30.99 12.40
CA VAL A 91 24.75 -30.21 12.13
C VAL A 91 24.96 -29.33 13.35
N ARG A 92 26.08 -29.52 14.03
CA ARG A 92 26.48 -28.69 15.17
C ARG A 92 27.39 -27.55 14.71
N VAL A 93 27.25 -26.43 15.38
CA VAL A 93 28.07 -25.22 15.21
C VAL A 93 28.33 -24.62 16.59
N ARG A 94 29.51 -24.05 16.79
CA ARG A 94 29.87 -23.36 18.03
C ARG A 94 28.95 -22.15 18.29
N THR A 95 28.38 -22.06 19.49
CA THR A 95 27.69 -20.85 19.96
C THR A 95 28.69 -19.77 20.39
N LEU A 96 28.31 -18.51 20.23
CA LEU A 96 29.10 -17.38 20.71
C LEU A 96 28.92 -17.22 22.22
N GLY A 97 30.01 -16.89 22.92
CA GLY A 97 29.98 -16.56 24.35
C GLY A 97 29.46 -15.14 24.60
N ASP A 98 29.18 -14.81 25.86
CA ASP A 98 28.59 -13.50 26.22
C ASP A 98 29.46 -12.30 25.80
N ALA A 99 30.78 -12.44 25.89
CA ALA A 99 31.71 -11.39 25.45
C ALA A 99 31.73 -11.21 23.93
N GLU A 100 31.54 -12.28 23.16
CA GLU A 100 31.41 -12.22 21.71
C GLU A 100 30.07 -11.57 21.33
N TRP A 101 28.99 -11.94 22.01
CA TRP A 101 27.68 -11.31 21.83
C TRP A 101 27.67 -9.83 22.19
N ALA A 102 28.33 -9.43 23.27
CA ALA A 102 28.46 -8.02 23.65
C ALA A 102 29.13 -7.20 22.53
N ARG A 103 30.24 -7.71 21.96
CA ARG A 103 30.93 -7.06 20.83
C ARG A 103 30.04 -6.95 19.59
N PHE A 104 29.32 -8.03 19.25
CA PHE A 104 28.39 -8.02 18.12
C PHE A 104 27.28 -6.98 18.31
N LEU A 105 26.66 -6.95 19.49
CA LEU A 105 25.61 -5.98 19.82
C LEU A 105 26.13 -4.54 19.80
N ASP A 106 27.35 -4.33 20.32
CA ASP A 106 27.98 -3.01 20.30
C ASP A 106 28.25 -2.50 18.88
N ALA A 107 28.70 -3.39 17.97
CA ALA A 107 28.93 -3.07 16.56
C ALA A 107 27.64 -2.87 15.77
N ALA A 108 26.59 -3.64 16.06
CA ALA A 108 25.27 -3.45 15.49
C ALA A 108 24.66 -2.11 15.92
N ALA A 109 24.79 -1.75 17.20
CA ALA A 109 24.26 -0.48 17.72
C ALA A 109 25.12 0.74 17.37
N ASP A 110 26.32 0.56 16.80
CA ASP A 110 27.21 1.67 16.44
C ASP A 110 26.66 2.49 15.28
N ARG A 111 25.92 1.83 14.38
CA ARG A 111 25.30 2.45 13.20
C ARG A 111 23.83 2.07 13.13
N PRO A 112 22.89 3.04 13.16
CA PRO A 112 21.46 2.76 12.98
C PRO A 112 21.14 1.95 11.71
N GLY A 113 21.94 2.15 10.65
CA GLY A 113 21.81 1.39 9.39
C GLY A 113 22.06 -0.12 9.54
N HIS A 114 22.89 -0.56 10.48
CA HIS A 114 23.07 -2.01 10.74
C HIS A 114 21.80 -2.63 11.35
N ILE A 115 21.14 -1.91 12.25
CA ILE A 115 19.88 -2.38 12.85
C ILE A 115 18.77 -2.41 11.79
N ALA A 116 18.67 -1.37 10.97
CA ALA A 116 17.71 -1.32 9.87
C ALA A 116 17.90 -2.50 8.89
N ALA A 117 19.13 -2.76 8.46
CA ALA A 117 19.44 -3.88 7.57
C ALA A 117 19.06 -5.24 8.19
N LEU A 118 19.34 -5.46 9.48
CA LEU A 118 18.90 -6.69 10.16
C LEU A 118 17.37 -6.82 10.17
N LEU A 119 16.64 -5.73 10.43
CA LEU A 119 15.16 -5.73 10.39
C LEU A 119 14.62 -6.05 9.00
N ASP A 120 15.31 -5.59 7.95
CA ASP A 120 15.04 -5.91 6.55
C ASP A 120 15.52 -7.31 6.13
N LYS A 121 15.97 -8.13 7.10
CA LYS A 121 16.48 -9.50 6.89
C LYS A 121 17.74 -9.56 6.04
N GLU A 122 18.58 -8.55 6.13
CA GLU A 122 19.90 -8.51 5.52
C GLU A 122 21.02 -8.61 6.57
N MET A 123 22.13 -9.26 6.23
CA MET A 123 23.35 -9.26 7.06
C MET A 123 24.39 -8.33 6.42
N PRO A 124 24.66 -7.14 6.98
CA PRO A 124 25.73 -6.27 6.50
C PRO A 124 27.10 -6.94 6.67
N GLN A 125 27.94 -6.92 5.62
CA GLN A 125 29.31 -7.45 5.70
C GLN A 125 30.12 -6.78 6.81
N THR A 126 30.00 -5.45 6.93
CA THR A 126 30.64 -4.67 8.00
C THR A 126 30.23 -5.09 9.41
N LEU A 127 29.03 -5.64 9.58
CA LEU A 127 28.56 -6.16 10.87
C LEU A 127 29.10 -7.57 11.13
N ALA A 128 29.14 -8.43 10.12
CA ALA A 128 29.72 -9.76 10.26
C ALA A 128 31.25 -9.72 10.51
N ASP A 129 31.93 -8.72 9.96
CA ASP A 129 33.37 -8.49 10.12
C ASP A 129 33.73 -7.74 11.42
N CYS A 130 32.82 -7.68 12.41
CA CYS A 130 33.04 -6.97 13.68
C CYS A 130 34.03 -7.65 14.65
N GLY A 131 34.88 -8.57 14.17
CA GLY A 131 35.83 -9.32 14.99
C GLY A 131 35.18 -10.42 15.84
N VAL A 132 33.96 -10.85 15.48
CA VAL A 132 33.27 -12.01 16.05
C VAL A 132 33.12 -13.05 14.94
N PRO A 133 33.52 -14.32 15.13
CA PRO A 133 33.43 -15.35 14.09
C PRO A 133 31.98 -15.82 13.91
N LEU A 134 31.16 -14.95 13.31
CA LEU A 134 29.73 -15.16 13.13
C LEU A 134 29.46 -16.24 12.08
N LEU A 135 30.18 -16.22 10.98
CA LEU A 135 30.09 -17.25 9.93
C LEU A 135 31.04 -18.42 10.24
N PRO A 136 30.63 -19.67 9.98
CA PRO A 136 31.50 -20.82 10.19
C PRO A 136 32.64 -20.81 9.17
N GLY A 137 33.82 -21.29 9.57
CA GLY A 137 34.92 -21.63 8.67
C GLY A 137 34.97 -23.13 8.34
N PRO A 138 35.94 -23.55 7.50
CA PRO A 138 36.16 -24.96 7.20
C PRO A 138 36.41 -25.77 8.48
N GLY A 139 35.60 -26.81 8.69
CA GLY A 139 35.68 -27.67 9.87
C GLY A 139 34.83 -27.22 11.08
N ASP A 140 34.23 -26.03 11.05
CA ASP A 140 33.32 -25.56 12.12
C ASP A 140 31.93 -26.22 12.06
N LEU A 141 31.56 -26.76 10.90
CA LEU A 141 30.34 -27.53 10.73
C LEU A 141 30.60 -28.98 11.15
N GLU A 142 29.94 -29.43 12.21
CA GLU A 142 30.05 -30.78 12.74
C GLU A 142 28.82 -31.63 12.37
N PRO A 143 28.82 -32.29 11.20
CA PRO A 143 27.71 -33.13 10.75
C PRO A 143 27.65 -34.47 11.47
N HIS A 144 26.47 -34.85 11.92
CA HIS A 144 26.16 -36.16 12.48
C HIS A 144 24.89 -36.74 11.85
N CYS A 145 24.96 -37.96 11.32
CA CYS A 145 23.84 -38.61 10.68
C CYS A 145 23.69 -40.06 11.16
N SER A 146 22.46 -40.52 11.38
CA SER A 146 22.18 -41.91 11.76
C SER A 146 22.31 -42.92 10.60
N CYS A 147 22.94 -42.53 9.48
CA CYS A 147 23.13 -43.41 8.34
C CYS A 147 24.40 -44.26 8.51
N PRO A 148 24.50 -45.45 7.87
CA PRO A 148 25.68 -46.29 7.96
C PRO A 148 26.90 -45.73 7.21
N ASP A 149 26.74 -44.61 6.50
CA ASP A 149 27.80 -43.95 5.76
C ASP A 149 28.76 -43.21 6.70
N ARG A 150 30.05 -43.56 6.67
CA ARG A 150 31.12 -42.95 7.46
C ARG A 150 31.79 -41.76 6.78
N GLY A 151 31.23 -41.24 5.68
CA GLY A 151 31.72 -40.02 5.06
C GLY A 151 31.48 -38.78 5.91
N HIS A 152 32.40 -37.81 5.80
CA HIS A 152 32.35 -36.54 6.53
C HIS A 152 32.33 -35.36 5.53
N PRO A 153 31.18 -34.72 5.31
CA PRO A 153 29.81 -35.16 5.63
C PRO A 153 29.34 -36.34 4.75
N CYS A 154 28.33 -37.08 5.22
CA CYS A 154 27.57 -37.99 4.36
C CYS A 154 26.61 -37.18 3.47
N LYS A 155 26.05 -37.79 2.42
CA LYS A 155 25.11 -37.10 1.50
C LYS A 155 23.90 -36.49 2.22
N HIS A 156 23.41 -37.10 3.30
CA HIS A 156 22.24 -36.60 4.05
C HIS A 156 22.59 -35.36 4.88
N ALA A 157 23.79 -35.35 5.49
CA ALA A 157 24.29 -34.19 6.22
C ALA A 157 24.60 -33.02 5.28
N ALA A 158 25.24 -33.30 4.12
CA ALA A 158 25.41 -32.31 3.08
C ALA A 158 24.07 -31.73 2.60
N ALA A 159 23.05 -32.57 2.39
CA ALA A 159 21.70 -32.11 2.01
C ALA A 159 21.07 -31.17 3.05
N LEU A 160 21.26 -31.45 4.35
CA LEU A 160 20.80 -30.56 5.42
C LEU A 160 21.57 -29.24 5.40
N CYS A 161 22.90 -29.25 5.23
CA CYS A 161 23.68 -28.02 5.15
C CYS A 161 23.29 -27.15 3.96
N TYR A 162 23.05 -27.75 2.79
CA TYR A 162 22.52 -27.03 1.63
C TYR A 162 21.17 -26.38 1.93
N GLN A 163 20.18 -27.12 2.43
CA GLN A 163 18.87 -26.53 2.78
C GLN A 163 18.98 -25.48 3.90
N THR A 164 19.95 -25.62 4.81
CA THR A 164 20.20 -24.61 5.84
C THR A 164 20.64 -23.30 5.20
N ALA A 165 21.50 -23.32 4.18
CA ALA A 165 21.90 -22.10 3.47
C ALA A 165 20.71 -21.31 2.93
N ARG A 166 19.69 -21.99 2.40
CA ARG A 166 18.43 -21.35 1.96
C ARG A 166 17.61 -20.75 3.09
N LEU A 167 17.64 -21.36 4.27
CA LEU A 167 17.03 -20.76 5.46
C LEU A 167 17.79 -19.51 5.90
N LEU A 168 19.13 -19.52 5.77
CA LEU A 168 19.97 -18.36 6.07
C LEU A 168 19.71 -17.23 5.05
N ASP A 169 19.62 -17.54 3.76
CA ASP A 169 19.32 -16.56 2.70
C ASP A 169 18.01 -15.81 2.98
N ALA A 170 16.99 -16.54 3.42
CA ALA A 170 15.68 -15.95 3.71
C ALA A 170 15.64 -15.15 5.02
N ASP A 171 16.46 -15.51 6.01
CA ASP A 171 16.43 -14.88 7.33
C ASP A 171 17.77 -15.03 8.08
N PRO A 172 18.59 -13.97 8.19
CA PRO A 172 19.87 -14.02 8.89
C PRO A 172 19.72 -14.22 10.40
N PHE A 173 18.53 -14.04 11.00
CA PHE A 173 18.31 -14.39 12.40
C PHE A 173 18.38 -15.90 12.64
N VAL A 174 18.28 -16.73 11.62
CA VAL A 174 18.57 -18.17 11.73
C VAL A 174 20.03 -18.41 12.08
N LEU A 175 20.96 -17.63 11.51
CA LEU A 175 22.38 -17.68 11.87
C LEU A 175 22.60 -17.17 13.30
N LEU A 176 21.96 -16.07 13.68
CA LEU A 176 22.06 -15.51 15.03
C LEU A 176 21.53 -16.48 16.09
N LEU A 177 20.42 -17.17 15.78
CA LEU A 177 19.86 -18.25 16.60
C LEU A 177 20.84 -19.41 16.72
N LEU A 178 21.43 -19.87 15.61
CA LEU A 178 22.47 -20.90 15.64
C LEU A 178 23.67 -20.49 16.48
N ARG A 179 24.02 -19.21 16.49
CA ARG A 179 25.08 -18.66 17.33
C ARG A 179 24.68 -18.41 18.79
N GLY A 180 23.40 -18.57 19.13
CA GLY A 180 22.93 -18.70 20.50
C GLY A 180 21.94 -17.65 20.99
N ARG A 181 21.51 -16.68 20.16
CA ARG A 181 20.53 -15.65 20.57
C ARG A 181 19.28 -15.68 19.70
N GLY A 182 18.12 -15.66 20.35
CA GLY A 182 16.84 -15.52 19.68
C GLY A 182 16.65 -14.13 19.10
N GLU A 183 15.80 -14.03 18.07
CA GLU A 183 15.49 -12.74 17.41
C GLU A 183 14.95 -11.69 18.37
N ARG A 184 14.00 -12.06 19.25
CA ARG A 184 13.40 -11.14 20.22
C ARG A 184 14.43 -10.64 21.24
N GLU A 185 15.14 -11.57 21.89
CA GLU A 185 16.22 -11.23 22.82
C GLU A 185 17.21 -10.23 22.23
N LEU A 186 17.63 -10.48 20.98
CA LEU A 186 18.62 -9.68 20.28
C LEU A 186 18.09 -8.28 19.96
N LEU A 187 16.88 -8.18 19.40
CA LEU A 187 16.26 -6.89 19.09
C LEU A 187 15.99 -6.06 20.35
N ASP A 188 15.54 -6.69 21.43
CA ASP A 188 15.34 -6.04 22.72
C ASP A 188 16.66 -5.53 23.31
N ALA A 189 17.75 -6.30 23.20
CA ALA A 189 19.07 -5.88 23.63
C ALA A 189 19.60 -4.68 22.82
N LEU A 190 19.44 -4.71 21.49
CA LEU A 190 19.81 -3.60 20.61
C LEU A 190 19.01 -2.33 20.89
N SER A 191 17.71 -2.47 21.16
CA SER A 191 16.83 -1.35 21.53
C SER A 191 17.29 -0.68 22.83
N ARG A 192 17.55 -1.47 23.88
CA ARG A 192 18.08 -0.96 25.17
C ARG A 192 19.43 -0.27 24.99
N LEU A 193 20.34 -0.88 24.23
CA LEU A 193 21.67 -0.33 24.01
C LEU A 193 21.63 0.99 23.24
N SER A 194 20.79 1.06 22.20
CA SER A 194 20.58 2.27 21.39
C SER A 194 19.97 3.40 22.22
N ALA A 195 18.96 3.11 23.05
CA ALA A 195 18.37 4.08 23.97
C ALA A 195 19.38 4.61 24.99
N ALA A 196 20.22 3.74 25.56
CA ALA A 196 21.28 4.14 26.48
C ALA A 196 22.33 5.04 25.80
N ARG A 197 22.71 4.75 24.55
CA ARG A 197 23.63 5.58 23.77
C ARG A 197 23.02 6.94 23.43
N ALA A 198 21.76 6.97 23.02
CA ALA A 198 21.04 8.22 22.77
C ALA A 198 20.95 9.09 24.02
N ALA A 199 20.67 8.49 25.19
CA ALA A 199 20.64 9.20 26.47
C ALA A 199 22.02 9.76 26.86
N ARG A 200 23.12 9.01 26.66
CA ARG A 200 24.48 9.49 26.90
C ARG A 200 24.86 10.63 25.95
N ALA A 201 24.57 10.49 24.66
CA ALA A 201 24.80 11.54 23.68
C ALA A 201 24.02 12.84 23.99
N ALA A 202 22.83 12.71 24.57
CA ALA A 202 22.04 13.84 25.07
C ALA A 202 22.58 14.43 26.38
N GLY A 203 23.27 13.64 27.22
CA GLY A 203 23.92 14.11 28.45
C GLY A 203 25.28 14.78 28.22
N ASP A 204 26.06 14.30 27.25
CA ASP A 204 27.36 14.87 26.87
C ASP A 204 27.22 16.13 26.02
N ARG A 205 26.10 16.27 25.30
CA ARG A 205 25.61 17.57 24.85
C ARG A 205 25.04 18.29 26.06
N ARG A 206 25.91 19.00 26.79
CA ARG A 206 25.44 20.22 27.47
C ARG A 206 24.67 20.97 26.39
N PRO A 207 23.38 21.32 26.59
CA PRO A 207 22.72 22.18 25.62
C PRO A 207 23.69 23.34 25.46
N ASP A 208 24.14 23.59 24.22
CA ASP A 208 24.74 24.88 23.93
C ASP A 208 23.84 25.90 24.61
N ASP A 209 24.42 26.87 25.33
CA ASP A 209 23.66 28.04 25.79
C ASP A 209 23.10 28.68 24.53
N LEU A 210 21.96 28.16 24.06
CA LEU A 210 21.10 28.79 23.10
C LEU A 210 20.86 30.15 23.76
N PRO A 211 21.24 31.26 23.11
CA PRO A 211 21.15 32.58 23.72
C PRO A 211 19.71 32.76 24.21
N GLY A 212 19.55 32.58 25.52
CA GLY A 212 18.27 32.45 26.18
C GLY A 212 17.96 33.78 26.81
N VAL A 213 16.82 34.36 26.47
CA VAL A 213 16.31 35.54 27.15
C VAL A 213 15.55 35.05 28.38
N ARG A 214 15.71 35.73 29.53
CA ARG A 214 14.96 35.37 30.74
C ARG A 214 13.46 35.43 30.43
N ALA A 215 12.69 34.46 30.92
CA ALA A 215 11.25 34.39 30.62
C ALA A 215 10.52 35.72 30.96
N THR A 216 10.96 36.42 32.01
CA THR A 216 10.46 37.75 32.38
C THR A 216 10.78 38.84 31.37
N GLU A 217 11.96 38.79 30.74
CA GLU A 217 12.35 39.71 29.65
C GLU A 217 11.65 39.34 28.34
N ALA A 218 11.43 38.04 28.08
CA ALA A 218 10.71 37.58 26.89
C ALA A 218 9.21 37.91 26.95
N LEU A 219 8.60 37.81 28.13
CA LEU A 219 7.18 38.10 28.38
C LEU A 219 6.93 39.55 28.80
N ALA A 220 7.98 40.38 28.92
CA ALA A 220 7.84 41.80 29.18
C ALA A 220 6.92 42.41 28.11
N PRO A 221 5.89 43.18 28.50
CA PRO A 221 5.01 43.85 27.54
C PRO A 221 5.84 44.75 26.64
N ARG A 222 6.04 44.31 25.41
CA ARG A 222 6.74 45.07 24.37
C ARG A 222 5.76 45.38 23.26
N MET A 223 5.93 46.56 22.68
CA MET A 223 5.25 46.91 21.46
C MET A 223 5.85 46.04 20.35
N LEU A 224 5.17 44.94 20.00
CA LEU A 224 5.62 44.04 18.94
C LEU A 224 5.60 44.79 17.61
N PRO A 225 6.58 44.56 16.71
CA PRO A 225 6.47 45.06 15.35
C PRO A 225 5.18 44.52 14.71
N PRO A 226 4.62 45.24 13.73
CA PRO A 226 3.47 44.73 12.99
C PRO A 226 3.81 43.35 12.40
N LEU A 227 2.82 42.45 12.39
CA LEU A 227 2.99 41.14 11.77
C LEU A 227 3.44 41.32 10.31
N PRO A 228 4.34 40.46 9.81
CA PRO A 228 4.66 40.46 8.39
C PRO A 228 3.39 40.26 7.57
N ALA A 229 3.35 40.87 6.39
CA ALA A 229 2.23 40.69 5.48
C ALA A 229 2.01 39.20 5.18
N PRO A 230 0.76 38.71 5.09
CA PRO A 230 0.49 37.34 4.68
C PRO A 230 1.17 37.04 3.35
N LEU A 231 1.64 35.80 3.20
CA LEU A 231 2.15 35.33 1.90
C LEU A 231 1.03 35.40 0.85
N PRO A 232 1.35 35.76 -0.40
CA PRO A 232 0.35 35.72 -1.47
C PRO A 232 -0.15 34.27 -1.66
N PRO A 233 -1.44 34.09 -1.96
CA PRO A 233 -1.96 32.76 -2.26
C PRO A 233 -1.31 32.20 -3.52
N PRO A 234 -1.09 30.87 -3.61
CA PRO A 234 -0.57 30.25 -4.81
C PRO A 234 -1.54 30.42 -5.99
N PRO A 235 -1.06 30.42 -7.25
CA PRO A 235 -1.90 30.66 -8.42
C PRO A 235 -2.91 29.53 -8.69
N HIS A 236 -2.60 28.30 -8.24
CA HIS A 236 -3.46 27.13 -8.36
C HIS A 236 -3.32 26.23 -7.12
N PRO A 237 -4.29 25.33 -6.86
CA PRO A 237 -4.11 24.26 -5.88
C PRO A 237 -2.89 23.40 -6.24
N GLU A 238 -2.16 22.94 -5.24
CA GLU A 238 -1.07 21.98 -5.41
C GLU A 238 -1.60 20.55 -5.52
N GLN A 239 -0.79 19.65 -6.10
CA GLN A 239 -1.13 18.24 -6.21
C GLN A 239 -0.70 17.46 -4.95
N PRO A 240 -1.49 16.46 -4.51
CA PRO A 240 -1.08 15.61 -3.40
C PRO A 240 0.12 14.72 -3.78
N PRO A 241 0.90 14.25 -2.79
CA PRO A 241 1.96 13.27 -3.04
C PRO A 241 1.37 11.91 -3.45
N ALA A 242 2.16 11.10 -4.17
CA ALA A 242 1.76 9.75 -4.50
C ALA A 242 1.65 8.88 -3.23
N TYR A 243 0.50 8.25 -3.05
CA TYR A 243 0.24 7.36 -1.91
C TYR A 243 0.59 5.89 -2.28
N PRO A 244 1.48 5.20 -1.53
CA PRO A 244 1.77 3.80 -1.78
C PRO A 244 0.60 2.91 -1.36
N ALA A 245 0.41 1.80 -2.07
CA ALA A 245 -0.55 0.76 -1.66
C ALA A 245 -0.05 0.07 -0.39
N ALA A 246 -0.93 -0.10 0.61
CA ALA A 246 -0.65 -0.78 1.86
C ALA A 246 -1.70 -1.89 2.13
N PRO A 247 -1.29 -3.11 2.54
CA PRO A 247 -2.24 -4.15 2.92
C PRO A 247 -3.19 -3.70 4.04
N GLY A 248 -4.50 -3.77 3.80
CA GLY A 248 -5.52 -3.32 4.75
C GLY A 248 -5.67 -1.79 4.86
N GLY A 249 -4.89 -1.02 4.07
CA GLY A 249 -5.01 0.44 3.98
C GLY A 249 -6.13 0.88 3.04
N PRO A 250 -6.55 2.16 3.12
CA PRO A 250 -7.47 2.75 2.17
C PRO A 250 -6.89 2.73 0.75
N ASP A 251 -7.77 2.63 -0.25
CA ASP A 251 -7.40 2.66 -1.66
C ASP A 251 -6.59 3.95 -1.98
N PRO A 252 -5.33 3.83 -2.43
CA PRO A 252 -4.46 5.00 -2.68
C PRO A 252 -5.06 6.00 -3.65
N PHE A 253 -5.85 5.52 -4.61
CA PHE A 253 -6.50 6.34 -5.61
C PHE A 253 -7.71 7.11 -5.06
N ALA A 254 -8.46 6.51 -4.14
CA ALA A 254 -9.48 7.23 -3.37
C ALA A 254 -8.84 8.31 -2.46
N LEU A 255 -7.69 8.01 -1.84
CA LEU A 255 -6.95 9.00 -1.04
C LEU A 255 -6.45 10.18 -1.88
N ASP A 256 -5.83 9.92 -3.02
CA ASP A 256 -5.39 10.93 -3.98
C ASP A 256 -6.54 11.88 -4.37
N GLN A 257 -7.71 11.32 -4.63
CA GLN A 257 -8.91 12.08 -4.97
C GLN A 257 -9.38 12.98 -3.81
N LEU A 258 -9.46 12.45 -2.59
CA LEU A 258 -9.87 13.22 -1.42
C LEU A 258 -8.87 14.33 -1.11
N ALA A 259 -7.57 14.06 -1.26
CA ALA A 259 -6.53 15.04 -1.05
C ALA A 259 -6.56 16.15 -2.11
N THR A 260 -6.78 15.80 -3.38
CA THR A 260 -6.97 16.76 -4.48
C THR A 260 -8.18 17.65 -4.23
N ASP A 261 -9.31 17.08 -3.79
CA ASP A 261 -10.52 17.83 -3.45
C ASP A 261 -10.28 18.80 -2.28
N ALA A 262 -9.61 18.33 -1.23
CA ALA A 262 -9.25 19.14 -0.08
C ALA A 262 -8.33 20.32 -0.45
N ALA A 263 -7.34 20.09 -1.31
CA ALA A 263 -6.45 21.14 -1.81
C ALA A 263 -7.23 22.19 -2.62
N ALA A 264 -8.13 21.76 -3.51
CA ALA A 264 -8.97 22.66 -4.29
C ALA A 264 -9.91 23.50 -3.40
N ARG A 265 -10.53 22.88 -2.37
CA ARG A 265 -11.38 23.58 -1.40
C ARG A 265 -10.58 24.58 -0.57
N ALA A 266 -9.40 24.20 -0.08
CA ALA A 266 -8.53 25.08 0.70
C ALA A 266 -8.08 26.30 -0.11
N HIS A 267 -7.74 26.10 -1.39
CA HIS A 267 -7.40 27.18 -2.31
C HIS A 267 -8.58 28.13 -2.57
N ALA A 268 -9.77 27.60 -2.81
CA ALA A 268 -10.98 28.41 -2.98
C ALA A 268 -11.31 29.23 -1.72
N LEU A 269 -11.18 28.63 -0.54
CA LEU A 269 -11.35 29.31 0.75
C LEU A 269 -10.33 30.44 0.92
N LEU A 270 -9.06 30.18 0.60
CA LEU A 270 -7.99 31.16 0.74
C LEU A 270 -8.15 32.35 -0.21
N THR A 271 -8.61 32.11 -1.45
CA THR A 271 -8.68 33.13 -2.50
C THR A 271 -10.01 33.89 -2.54
N THR A 272 -11.12 33.24 -2.15
CA THR A 272 -12.47 33.83 -2.25
C THR A 272 -13.13 34.10 -0.89
N GLY A 273 -12.59 33.52 0.19
CA GLY A 273 -13.22 33.55 1.52
C GLY A 273 -14.50 32.71 1.61
N ARG A 274 -14.81 31.90 0.60
CA ARG A 274 -16.03 31.09 0.53
C ARG A 274 -15.70 29.61 0.39
N ASP A 275 -16.48 28.81 1.10
CA ASP A 275 -16.42 27.37 1.00
C ASP A 275 -17.32 26.87 -0.13
N PRO A 276 -16.79 26.31 -1.24
CA PRO A 276 -17.61 25.84 -2.34
C PRO A 276 -18.50 24.65 -1.97
N VAL A 277 -18.22 23.94 -0.86
CA VAL A 277 -18.99 22.76 -0.42
C VAL A 277 -19.79 22.99 0.87
N GLY A 278 -19.56 24.09 1.57
CA GLY A 278 -20.08 24.31 2.92
C GLY A 278 -21.61 24.36 3.03
N GLY A 279 -22.32 24.58 1.92
CA GLY A 279 -23.79 24.58 1.84
C GLY A 279 -24.40 23.32 1.23
N LEU A 280 -23.60 22.32 0.85
CA LEU A 280 -24.10 21.12 0.20
C LEU A 280 -24.63 20.11 1.22
N THR A 281 -25.74 19.45 0.89
CA THR A 281 -26.19 18.27 1.63
C THR A 281 -25.28 17.07 1.38
N LEU A 282 -25.34 16.06 2.24
CA LEU A 282 -24.58 14.81 2.07
C LEU A 282 -24.78 14.20 0.67
N TRP A 283 -26.01 14.24 0.16
CA TRP A 283 -26.33 13.75 -1.18
C TRP A 283 -25.68 14.59 -2.27
N GLN A 284 -25.79 15.92 -2.18
CA GLN A 284 -25.21 16.84 -3.15
C GLN A 284 -23.68 16.72 -3.19
N ASP A 285 -23.04 16.57 -2.04
CA ASP A 285 -21.59 16.38 -1.94
C ASP A 285 -21.14 15.02 -2.50
N ALA A 286 -21.90 13.94 -2.24
CA ALA A 286 -21.65 12.64 -2.84
C ALA A 286 -21.73 12.67 -4.38
N VAL A 287 -22.73 13.37 -4.93
CA VAL A 287 -22.88 13.57 -6.37
C VAL A 287 -21.70 14.37 -6.93
N ARG A 288 -21.29 15.45 -6.27
CA ARG A 288 -20.14 16.28 -6.64
C ARG A 288 -18.85 15.45 -6.68
N LEU A 289 -18.57 14.68 -5.63
CA LEU A 289 -17.39 13.80 -5.54
C LEU A 289 -17.38 12.76 -6.65
N ALA A 290 -18.52 12.14 -6.95
CA ALA A 290 -18.63 11.19 -8.05
C ALA A 290 -18.47 11.86 -9.43
N ALA A 291 -18.96 13.10 -9.58
CA ALA A 291 -18.90 13.84 -10.84
C ALA A 291 -17.49 14.26 -11.24
N ALA A 292 -16.61 14.54 -10.26
CA ALA A 292 -15.22 14.95 -10.46
C ALA A 292 -14.35 13.90 -11.19
N ARG A 293 -14.82 12.66 -11.37
CA ARG A 293 -14.09 11.59 -12.07
C ARG A 293 -14.53 11.38 -13.52
N PRO A 294 -13.73 11.73 -14.54
CA PRO A 294 -13.95 11.25 -15.89
C PRO A 294 -13.98 9.70 -15.92
N GLY A 295 -14.91 9.08 -16.67
CA GLY A 295 -14.96 7.62 -16.84
C GLY A 295 -15.87 6.84 -15.87
N SER A 296 -16.97 7.44 -15.42
CA SER A 296 -17.99 6.83 -14.54
C SER A 296 -18.36 5.39 -14.94
N GLY A 297 -18.10 4.44 -14.04
CA GLY A 297 -18.50 3.03 -14.18
C GLY A 297 -17.61 2.16 -15.07
N LEU A 298 -16.60 2.73 -15.73
CA LEU A 298 -15.73 2.01 -16.67
C LEU A 298 -14.69 1.14 -15.97
N THR A 299 -14.20 1.56 -14.80
CA THR A 299 -13.17 0.84 -14.03
C THR A 299 -13.75 0.16 -12.79
N ALA A 300 -13.08 -0.88 -12.28
CA ALA A 300 -13.47 -1.52 -11.03
C ALA A 300 -13.49 -0.52 -9.86
N ALA A 301 -12.50 0.38 -9.80
CA ALA A 301 -12.40 1.42 -8.78
C ALA A 301 -13.58 2.42 -8.84
N THR A 302 -13.96 2.89 -10.04
CA THR A 302 -15.10 3.82 -10.17
C THR A 302 -16.43 3.16 -9.81
N ARG A 303 -16.61 1.86 -10.12
CA ARG A 303 -17.80 1.11 -9.69
C ARG A 303 -17.87 0.95 -8.17
N ALA A 304 -16.75 0.65 -7.51
CA ALA A 304 -16.69 0.53 -6.05
C ALA A 304 -17.03 1.86 -5.36
N LEU A 305 -16.51 2.99 -5.87
CA LEU A 305 -16.83 4.32 -5.37
C LEU A 305 -18.33 4.63 -5.49
N TYR A 306 -18.93 4.39 -6.66
CA TYR A 306 -20.35 4.63 -6.88
C TYR A 306 -21.22 3.78 -5.94
N ALA A 307 -20.87 2.50 -5.74
CA ALA A 307 -21.57 1.63 -4.82
C ALA A 307 -21.48 2.14 -3.36
N SER A 308 -20.29 2.58 -2.93
CA SER A 308 -20.06 3.10 -1.58
C SER A 308 -20.82 4.41 -1.33
N LEU A 309 -20.74 5.37 -2.25
CA LEU A 309 -21.45 6.66 -2.12
C LEU A 309 -22.97 6.48 -2.17
N ALA A 310 -23.47 5.63 -3.05
CA ALA A 310 -24.90 5.32 -3.14
C ALA A 310 -25.39 4.68 -1.83
N ALA A 311 -24.68 3.69 -1.31
CA ALA A 311 -25.01 3.06 -0.03
C ALA A 311 -24.99 4.06 1.14
N ALA A 312 -23.97 4.92 1.22
CA ALA A 312 -23.84 5.93 2.26
C ALA A 312 -24.96 6.99 2.23
N THR A 313 -25.55 7.23 1.06
CA THR A 313 -26.64 8.19 0.86
C THR A 313 -28.03 7.56 0.84
N GLY A 314 -28.13 6.23 1.02
CA GLY A 314 -29.39 5.49 0.95
C GLY A 314 -30.01 5.47 -0.45
N ARG A 315 -29.19 5.58 -1.50
CA ARG A 315 -29.59 5.61 -2.92
C ARG A 315 -29.02 4.42 -3.67
N THR A 316 -29.51 4.23 -4.90
CA THR A 316 -28.97 3.24 -5.83
C THR A 316 -27.85 3.82 -6.69
N PRO A 317 -26.91 2.99 -7.17
CA PRO A 317 -25.87 3.45 -8.10
C PRO A 317 -26.43 4.08 -9.39
N ASN A 318 -27.62 3.67 -9.83
CA ASN A 318 -28.28 4.23 -11.01
C ASN A 318 -28.82 5.65 -10.75
N GLU A 319 -29.42 5.90 -9.58
CA GLU A 319 -29.81 7.24 -9.16
C GLU A 319 -28.59 8.16 -9.07
N LEU A 320 -27.49 7.68 -8.48
CA LEU A 320 -26.23 8.43 -8.40
C LEU A 320 -25.68 8.73 -9.80
N ALA A 321 -25.68 7.78 -10.72
CA ALA A 321 -25.22 8.01 -12.09
C ALA A 321 -26.04 9.08 -12.83
N ARG A 322 -27.36 9.07 -12.64
CA ARG A 322 -28.27 10.09 -13.20
C ARG A 322 -28.04 11.47 -12.58
N ALA A 323 -27.85 11.53 -11.27
CA ALA A 323 -27.52 12.75 -10.55
C ALA A 323 -26.15 13.32 -10.95
N VAL A 324 -25.14 12.45 -11.15
CA VAL A 324 -23.83 12.85 -11.67
C VAL A 324 -23.92 13.41 -13.09
N ALA A 325 -24.74 12.81 -13.96
CA ALA A 325 -24.98 13.35 -15.29
C ALA A 325 -25.60 14.76 -15.21
N ALA A 326 -26.54 14.98 -14.29
CA ALA A 326 -27.18 16.28 -14.09
C ALA A 326 -26.21 17.32 -13.52
N TRP A 327 -25.36 16.90 -12.57
CA TRP A 327 -24.30 17.72 -12.03
C TRP A 327 -23.26 18.12 -13.08
N ARG A 328 -22.89 17.22 -13.99
CA ARG A 328 -22.00 17.55 -15.11
C ARG A 328 -22.64 18.50 -16.11
N GLN A 329 -23.95 18.40 -16.29
CA GLN A 329 -24.69 19.27 -17.20
C GLN A 329 -24.75 20.72 -16.67
N GLY A 330 -24.98 20.95 -15.37
CA GLY A 330 -25.07 22.32 -14.85
C GLY A 330 -24.91 22.47 -13.33
N GLY A 331 -24.04 21.66 -12.73
CA GLY A 331 -23.70 21.69 -11.31
C GLY A 331 -24.90 21.49 -10.40
N LEU A 332 -24.94 22.26 -9.31
CA LEU A 332 -26.02 22.20 -8.32
C LEU A 332 -27.40 22.53 -8.94
N ALA A 333 -27.45 23.48 -9.88
CA ALA A 333 -28.69 23.84 -10.58
C ALA A 333 -29.21 22.68 -11.45
N GLY A 334 -28.31 22.00 -12.16
CA GLY A 334 -28.64 20.80 -12.94
C GLY A 334 -29.18 19.66 -12.06
N LEU A 335 -28.58 19.43 -10.89
CA LEU A 335 -29.10 18.45 -9.93
C LEU A 335 -30.51 18.84 -9.42
N ALA A 336 -30.74 20.10 -9.08
CA ALA A 336 -32.06 20.58 -8.68
C ALA A 336 -33.12 20.39 -9.78
N VAL A 337 -32.75 20.61 -11.04
CA VAL A 337 -33.65 20.40 -12.21
C VAL A 337 -34.03 18.92 -12.39
N LEU A 338 -33.13 18.01 -12.04
CA LEU A 338 -33.41 16.57 -12.05
C LEU A 338 -34.46 16.21 -10.98
N GLU A 339 -34.29 16.72 -9.76
CA GLU A 339 -34.99 16.24 -8.56
C GLU A 339 -36.27 17.01 -8.22
N GLU A 340 -36.31 18.32 -8.49
CA GLU A 340 -37.34 19.22 -7.97
C GLU A 340 -38.17 19.88 -9.08
N PRO A 341 -39.24 19.24 -9.56
CA PRO A 341 -40.19 19.91 -10.45
C PRO A 341 -40.92 21.04 -9.72
N TRP A 342 -40.98 22.21 -10.36
CA TRP A 342 -41.55 23.44 -9.80
C TRP A 342 -42.44 24.15 -10.82
N ASP A 343 -43.30 25.05 -10.37
CA ASP A 343 -44.20 25.82 -11.25
C ASP A 343 -43.59 27.20 -11.55
N PRO A 344 -43.12 27.44 -12.79
CA PRO A 344 -42.54 28.71 -13.16
C PRO A 344 -43.59 29.83 -13.22
N PRO A 345 -43.24 31.06 -12.82
CA PRO A 345 -44.11 32.20 -13.05
C PRO A 345 -44.26 32.45 -14.55
N ALA A 346 -45.31 33.18 -14.92
CA ALA A 346 -45.55 33.55 -16.30
C ALA A 346 -44.31 34.26 -16.91
N GLY A 347 -43.93 33.90 -18.13
CA GLY A 347 -42.81 34.51 -18.83
C GLY A 347 -41.94 33.55 -19.63
N ARG A 348 -40.75 33.19 -19.12
CA ARG A 348 -39.76 32.41 -19.90
C ARG A 348 -40.29 31.04 -20.31
N PHE A 349 -41.02 30.36 -19.43
CA PHE A 349 -41.63 29.07 -19.73
C PHE A 349 -42.70 29.17 -20.82
N ASP A 350 -43.59 30.16 -20.75
CA ASP A 350 -44.67 30.35 -21.72
C ASP A 350 -44.16 30.69 -23.12
N ARG A 351 -43.06 31.45 -23.20
CA ARG A 351 -42.41 31.82 -24.46
C ARG A 351 -41.71 30.65 -25.16
N ALA A 352 -41.39 29.58 -24.44
CA ALA A 352 -40.62 28.47 -25.02
C ALA A 352 -41.39 27.69 -26.09
N ARG A 353 -42.69 27.44 -25.90
CA ARG A 353 -43.49 26.67 -26.89
C ARG A 353 -43.63 27.40 -28.22
N PRO A 354 -43.93 28.72 -28.28
CA PRO A 354 -43.88 29.48 -29.53
C PRO A 354 -42.51 29.46 -30.20
N LEU A 355 -41.41 29.55 -29.44
CA LEU A 355 -40.05 29.49 -29.99
C LEU A 355 -39.74 28.14 -30.63
N LEU A 356 -40.10 27.04 -29.97
CA LEU A 356 -39.94 25.69 -30.51
C LEU A 356 -40.74 25.50 -31.80
N LEU A 357 -41.99 25.96 -31.83
CA LEU A 357 -42.84 25.91 -33.04
C LEU A 357 -42.28 26.74 -34.19
N ALA A 358 -41.72 27.92 -33.89
CA ALA A 358 -41.09 28.78 -34.89
C ALA A 358 -39.79 28.18 -35.47
N ALA A 359 -39.18 27.22 -34.78
CA ALA A 359 -38.03 26.44 -35.23
C ALA A 359 -38.43 25.10 -35.88
N ASP A 360 -39.68 24.97 -36.35
CA ASP A 360 -40.25 23.78 -36.99
C ASP A 360 -40.24 22.50 -36.12
N LEU A 361 -40.16 22.66 -34.78
CA LEU A 361 -40.30 21.55 -33.83
C LEU A 361 -41.78 21.34 -33.46
N PRO A 362 -42.20 20.10 -33.12
CA PRO A 362 -43.59 19.83 -32.81
C PRO A 362 -44.03 20.48 -31.50
N ALA A 363 -45.34 20.54 -31.25
CA ALA A 363 -45.87 21.12 -30.02
C ALA A 363 -45.53 20.26 -28.78
N PHE A 364 -44.54 20.68 -28.00
CA PHE A 364 -44.20 20.03 -26.74
C PHE A 364 -45.34 20.17 -25.71
N ARG A 365 -45.56 19.09 -24.93
CA ARG A 365 -46.58 19.02 -23.88
C ARG A 365 -46.02 19.61 -22.58
N PRO A 366 -46.63 20.67 -22.01
CA PRO A 366 -46.16 21.27 -20.77
C PRO A 366 -46.66 20.51 -19.53
N HIS A 367 -45.80 20.42 -18.52
CA HIS A 367 -46.14 19.99 -17.17
C HIS A 367 -45.16 20.60 -16.17
N ARG A 368 -45.63 21.48 -15.28
CA ARG A 368 -44.77 22.26 -14.37
C ARG A 368 -43.66 22.97 -15.16
N ASN A 369 -42.41 22.88 -14.73
CA ASN A 369 -41.24 23.38 -15.45
C ASN A 369 -40.73 22.48 -16.60
N ARG A 370 -41.53 21.53 -17.10
CA ARG A 370 -41.11 20.53 -18.09
C ARG A 370 -41.90 20.65 -19.39
N LEU A 371 -41.20 20.53 -20.51
CA LEU A 371 -41.76 20.43 -21.86
C LEU A 371 -41.36 19.08 -22.45
N THR A 372 -42.33 18.19 -22.67
CA THR A 372 -42.07 16.84 -23.20
C THR A 372 -42.43 16.76 -24.68
N HIS A 373 -41.51 16.26 -25.50
CA HIS A 373 -41.73 16.05 -26.93
C HIS A 373 -42.85 15.00 -27.14
N PRO A 374 -43.75 15.16 -28.14
CA PRO A 374 -44.86 14.22 -28.37
C PRO A 374 -44.44 12.76 -28.56
N GLY A 375 -43.28 12.54 -29.19
CA GLY A 375 -42.68 11.20 -29.36
C GLY A 375 -42.11 10.58 -28.07
N GLY A 376 -42.15 11.28 -26.93
CA GLY A 376 -41.78 10.77 -25.61
C GLY A 376 -40.29 10.50 -25.39
N ARG A 377 -39.42 10.91 -26.31
CA ARG A 377 -37.96 10.68 -26.22
C ARG A 377 -37.17 11.84 -25.65
N LEU A 378 -37.68 13.07 -25.79
CA LEU A 378 -36.97 14.29 -25.42
C LEU A 378 -37.81 15.10 -24.45
N GLN A 379 -37.15 15.71 -23.48
CA GLN A 379 -37.77 16.61 -22.53
C GLN A 379 -36.83 17.78 -22.23
N LEU A 380 -37.38 18.99 -22.26
CA LEU A 380 -36.73 20.19 -21.78
C LEU A 380 -37.23 20.52 -20.39
N ARG A 381 -36.32 20.91 -19.50
CA ARG A 381 -36.66 21.34 -18.14
C ARG A 381 -36.08 22.71 -17.86
N LEU A 382 -36.90 23.62 -17.35
CA LEU A 382 -36.48 24.96 -16.96
C LEU A 382 -35.94 24.97 -15.53
N GLY A 383 -34.68 25.37 -15.37
CA GLY A 383 -34.05 25.60 -14.08
C GLY A 383 -34.44 26.92 -13.44
N ARG A 384 -34.21 27.03 -12.12
CA ARG A 384 -34.44 28.27 -11.36
C ARG A 384 -33.40 29.34 -11.66
N ASP A 385 -32.27 28.94 -12.21
CA ASP A 385 -31.25 29.80 -12.83
C ASP A 385 -31.69 30.34 -14.21
N GLY A 386 -32.81 29.84 -14.73
CA GLY A 386 -33.41 30.24 -15.98
C GLY A 386 -32.88 29.49 -17.20
N LEU A 387 -31.96 28.54 -17.05
CA LEU A 387 -31.45 27.77 -18.18
C LEU A 387 -32.38 26.60 -18.52
N TRP A 388 -32.38 26.21 -19.79
CA TRP A 388 -33.06 25.03 -20.30
C TRP A 388 -32.11 23.85 -20.34
N TYR A 389 -32.53 22.78 -19.67
CA TYR A 389 -31.80 21.54 -19.56
C TYR A 389 -32.48 20.47 -20.40
N ALA A 390 -31.72 19.84 -21.28
CA ALA A 390 -32.23 18.78 -22.12
C ALA A 390 -32.06 17.39 -21.47
N TYR A 391 -33.08 16.56 -21.66
CA TYR A 391 -33.16 15.20 -21.16
C TYR A 391 -33.64 14.26 -22.27
N GLU A 392 -33.16 13.02 -22.24
CA GLU A 392 -33.54 11.95 -23.15
C GLU A 392 -34.04 10.73 -22.37
N SER A 393 -35.05 10.03 -22.90
CA SER A 393 -35.48 8.72 -22.39
C SER A 393 -35.97 7.82 -23.52
N GLU A 394 -36.07 6.52 -23.25
CA GLU A 394 -36.80 5.62 -24.14
C GLU A 394 -38.30 5.96 -24.14
N PRO A 395 -39.00 5.84 -25.29
CA PRO A 395 -40.43 6.11 -25.36
C PRO A 395 -41.21 5.30 -24.32
N GLY A 396 -42.00 5.98 -23.48
CA GLY A 396 -42.84 5.34 -22.46
C GLY A 396 -42.11 4.95 -21.17
N ARG A 397 -40.81 5.28 -21.03
CA ARG A 397 -40.06 5.17 -19.78
C ARG A 397 -39.95 6.54 -19.10
N GLU A 398 -40.05 6.55 -17.78
CA GLU A 398 -39.84 7.74 -16.94
C GLU A 398 -38.36 7.93 -16.54
N ASP A 399 -37.45 7.14 -17.12
CA ASP A 399 -36.01 7.20 -16.88
C ASP A 399 -35.33 8.27 -17.75
N TRP A 400 -35.56 9.53 -17.39
CA TRP A 400 -34.97 10.70 -18.05
C TRP A 400 -33.50 10.90 -17.70
N TRP A 401 -32.63 10.89 -18.71
CA TRP A 401 -31.18 11.10 -18.59
C TRP A 401 -30.78 12.50 -19.07
N PRO A 402 -30.04 13.28 -18.26
CA PRO A 402 -29.47 14.58 -18.64
C PRO A 402 -28.56 14.48 -19.88
N ARG A 403 -28.70 15.37 -20.86
CA ARG A 403 -27.90 15.40 -22.10
C ARG A 403 -27.62 16.81 -22.60
N GLY A 404 -26.50 16.99 -23.29
CA GLY A 404 -26.12 18.28 -23.90
C GLY A 404 -25.73 19.35 -22.87
N THR A 405 -25.54 20.58 -23.34
CA THR A 405 -25.22 21.75 -22.51
C THR A 405 -26.48 22.60 -22.27
N PRO A 406 -26.68 23.13 -21.05
CA PRO A 406 -27.78 24.06 -20.77
C PRO A 406 -27.68 25.34 -21.60
N ASP A 407 -28.83 25.88 -22.00
CA ASP A 407 -28.90 27.11 -22.81
C ASP A 407 -29.99 28.06 -22.29
N LEU A 408 -29.86 29.35 -22.58
CA LEU A 408 -30.92 30.33 -22.34
C LEU A 408 -32.10 30.15 -23.30
N ASP A 409 -31.84 29.64 -24.51
CA ASP A 409 -32.83 29.34 -25.54
C ASP A 409 -33.23 27.85 -25.51
N PRO A 410 -34.53 27.52 -25.39
CA PRO A 410 -34.99 26.13 -25.45
C PRO A 410 -34.63 25.42 -26.78
N VAL A 411 -34.52 26.15 -27.90
CA VAL A 411 -34.09 25.57 -29.18
C VAL A 411 -32.60 25.23 -29.12
N GLY A 412 -31.76 26.17 -28.67
CA GLY A 412 -30.32 25.96 -28.46
C GLY A 412 -30.02 24.73 -27.59
N ALA A 413 -30.75 24.56 -26.49
CA ALA A 413 -30.61 23.41 -25.60
C ALA A 413 -30.91 22.06 -26.30
N LEU A 414 -31.82 22.02 -27.29
CA LEU A 414 -32.09 20.82 -28.09
C LEU A 414 -31.07 20.63 -29.21
N THR A 415 -30.64 21.70 -29.88
CA THR A 415 -29.65 21.62 -30.96
C THR A 415 -28.29 21.14 -30.44
N ALA A 416 -27.94 21.47 -29.20
CA ALA A 416 -26.78 20.94 -28.50
C ALA A 416 -26.81 19.40 -28.31
N LEU A 417 -27.97 18.74 -28.46
CA LEU A 417 -28.08 17.28 -28.46
C LEU A 417 -27.72 16.64 -29.81
N ALA A 418 -27.97 17.37 -30.91
CA ALA A 418 -27.79 16.88 -32.29
C ALA A 418 -26.34 17.01 -32.77
N THR A 419 -25.51 17.80 -32.06
CA THR A 419 -24.08 17.89 -32.32
C THR A 419 -23.38 16.84 -31.46
N PRO A 420 -22.75 15.80 -32.02
CA PRO A 420 -21.94 14.91 -31.20
C PRO A 420 -20.83 15.73 -30.54
N ALA A 421 -20.74 15.65 -29.22
CA ALA A 421 -19.56 16.10 -28.48
C ALA A 421 -18.34 15.42 -29.13
N GLY A 422 -17.47 16.24 -29.71
CA GLY A 422 -16.51 15.83 -30.73
C GLY A 422 -15.37 14.93 -30.26
N LEU A 423 -14.58 14.55 -31.27
CA LEU A 423 -13.19 14.08 -31.19
C LEU A 423 -12.35 14.82 -30.14
#